data_AF-A0A1Y2H8B3-F1
#
_entry.id   AF-A0A1Y2H8B3-F1
#
_cell.length_a   1.000
_cell.length_b   1.000
_cell.length_c   1.000
_cell.angle_alpha   90.00
_cell.angle_beta   90.00
_cell.angle_gamma   90.00
#
_symmetry.space_group_name_H-M   'P 1'
#
loop_
_entity.id
_entity.type
_entity.pdbx_description
1 polymer ?
#
loop_
_entity_poly.entity_id
_entity_poly.type
_entity_poly.pdbx_seq_one_letter_code
_entity_poly.pdbx_strand_id
1 'polypeptide(L)'
;MLTATTKSLLSPIADAVSQLIVITAQAELNGSPIPDLRDVAQLVAQHVYSLAEIGHGLIDPAALAAETRGIVDVTRLLKDMTDACTQRILNTYDDSEIQKSLVVARALVDQSKLITTILGSDLDSPPVIKSLLDNARTFAQQSVFLFHLVHARIPELLSPPIQRALTHHSNALDRAAVGTIAALKYALAGSHQIVPANVDLVKRQLKVHARACEGIAQYIVKDDMPEGALVDEAREQAAGLAAQALSDIGRNEDATELKDKAKNVVEAAKELTTAKASTNPDAAASSEAKLQRLPLERWKLLNRNPSNRPA
;
A
#
# COMPACT_ATOMS: atom_id res chain seq x y z
N MET A 1 16.92 19.80 4.43
CA MET A 1 18.32 20.22 4.22
C MET A 1 18.72 21.20 5.31
N LEU A 2 19.92 21.05 5.89
CA LEU A 2 20.34 21.75 7.12
C LEU A 2 21.00 23.13 6.88
N THR A 3 21.54 23.42 5.68
CA THR A 3 22.17 24.72 5.39
C THR A 3 21.61 25.35 4.11
N ALA A 4 21.62 26.69 4.04
CA ALA A 4 21.20 27.43 2.85
C ALA A 4 22.06 27.08 1.62
N THR A 5 23.35 26.81 1.83
CA THR A 5 24.31 26.41 0.78
C THR A 5 24.03 25.01 0.25
N THR A 6 23.75 24.02 1.12
CA THR A 6 23.33 22.68 0.63
C THR A 6 22.00 22.76 -0.10
N LYS A 7 21.10 23.66 0.33
CA LYS A 7 19.85 23.91 -0.39
C LYS A 7 20.07 24.48 -1.78
N SER A 8 20.88 25.54 -1.94
CA SER A 8 21.09 26.13 -3.26
C SER A 8 21.80 25.19 -4.25
N LEU A 9 22.70 24.34 -3.75
CA LEU A 9 23.48 23.42 -4.60
C LEU A 9 22.69 22.18 -5.03
N LEU A 10 21.89 21.60 -4.13
CA LEU A 10 21.25 20.31 -4.36
C LEU A 10 19.77 20.41 -4.73
N SER A 11 19.09 21.53 -4.46
CA SER A 11 17.69 21.73 -4.89
C SER A 11 17.50 21.60 -6.40
N PRO A 12 18.35 22.15 -7.28
CA PRO A 12 18.17 22.01 -8.73
C PRO A 12 18.17 20.56 -9.22
N ILE A 13 19.05 19.73 -8.64
CA ILE A 13 19.13 18.28 -8.94
C ILE A 13 17.87 17.59 -8.39
N ALA A 14 17.52 17.85 -7.13
CA ALA A 14 16.36 17.24 -6.50
C ALA A 14 15.05 17.58 -7.23
N ASP A 15 14.89 18.83 -7.66
CA ASP A 15 13.70 19.33 -8.37
C ASP A 15 13.60 18.69 -9.78
N ALA A 16 14.71 18.62 -10.52
CA ALA A 16 14.75 18.01 -11.86
C ALA A 16 14.48 16.49 -11.80
N VAL A 17 15.07 15.79 -10.83
CA VAL A 17 14.79 14.36 -10.59
C VAL A 17 13.34 14.16 -10.18
N SER A 18 12.80 14.99 -9.27
CA SER A 18 11.39 14.92 -8.85
C SER A 18 10.43 15.14 -10.02
N GLN A 19 10.74 16.05 -10.96
CA GLN A 19 9.94 16.23 -12.17
C GLN A 19 9.96 14.99 -13.07
N LEU A 20 11.12 14.37 -13.28
CA LEU A 20 11.25 13.13 -14.04
C LEU A 20 10.34 12.04 -13.49
N ILE A 21 10.35 11.87 -12.16
CA ILE A 21 9.52 10.90 -11.44
C ILE A 21 8.03 11.18 -11.66
N VAL A 22 7.60 12.43 -11.51
CA VAL A 22 6.18 12.79 -11.68
C VAL A 22 5.72 12.53 -13.11
N ILE A 23 6.55 12.88 -14.10
CA ILE A 23 6.23 12.70 -15.52
C ILE A 23 6.10 11.20 -15.86
N THR A 24 7.05 10.37 -15.45
CA THR A 24 6.99 8.92 -15.69
C THR A 24 5.83 8.27 -14.94
N ALA A 25 5.62 8.62 -13.67
CA ALA A 25 4.51 8.11 -12.88
C ALA A 25 3.16 8.46 -13.51
N GLN A 26 2.97 9.70 -14.00
CA GLN A 26 1.73 10.11 -14.68
C GLN A 26 1.54 9.41 -16.01
N ALA A 27 2.60 9.25 -16.81
CA ALA A 27 2.52 8.56 -18.08
C ALA A 27 2.10 7.09 -17.90
N GLU A 28 2.70 6.41 -16.92
CA GLU A 28 2.36 5.03 -16.57
C GLU A 28 0.95 4.90 -15.99
N LEU A 29 0.55 5.78 -15.06
CA LEU A 29 -0.80 5.79 -14.46
C LEU A 29 -1.90 5.95 -15.50
N ASN A 30 -1.65 6.74 -16.55
CA ASN A 30 -2.62 7.03 -17.60
C ASN A 30 -2.54 6.03 -18.77
N GLY A 31 -1.59 5.08 -18.74
CA GLY A 31 -1.32 4.19 -19.88
C GLY A 31 -0.90 4.93 -21.15
N SER A 32 -0.34 6.13 -21.01
CA SER A 32 0.13 6.97 -22.11
C SER A 32 1.62 6.76 -22.38
N PRO A 33 2.10 6.96 -23.62
CA PRO A 33 3.53 6.90 -23.91
C PRO A 33 4.31 7.86 -23.01
N ILE A 34 5.42 7.39 -22.43
CA ILE A 34 6.34 8.24 -21.68
C ILE A 34 6.86 9.32 -22.65
N PRO A 35 6.72 10.62 -22.33
CA PRO A 35 7.20 11.69 -23.20
C PRO A 35 8.73 11.65 -23.31
N ASP A 36 9.28 12.31 -24.33
CA ASP A 36 10.74 12.39 -24.49
C ASP A 36 11.39 13.06 -23.27
N LEU A 37 12.22 12.30 -22.56
CA LEU A 37 12.88 12.73 -21.32
C LEU A 37 14.29 13.29 -21.56
N ARG A 38 14.75 13.38 -22.81
CA ARG A 38 16.12 13.79 -23.14
C ARG A 38 16.48 15.15 -22.54
N ASP A 39 15.61 16.14 -22.66
CA ASP A 39 15.87 17.48 -22.15
C ASP A 39 16.01 17.51 -20.62
N VAL A 40 15.15 16.76 -19.91
CA VAL A 40 15.20 16.70 -18.44
C VAL A 40 16.39 15.89 -17.95
N ALA A 41 16.72 14.79 -18.63
CA ALA A 41 17.93 14.00 -18.34
C ALA A 41 19.21 14.82 -18.57
N GLN A 42 19.25 15.62 -19.63
CA GLN A 42 20.37 16.50 -19.96
C GLN A 42 20.51 17.63 -18.93
N LEU A 43 19.38 18.16 -18.42
CA LEU A 43 19.35 19.11 -17.31
C LEU A 43 19.91 18.50 -16.01
N VAL A 44 19.52 17.27 -15.65
CA VAL A 44 20.07 16.56 -14.49
C VAL A 44 21.57 16.35 -14.64
N ALA A 45 22.02 15.88 -15.81
CA ALA A 45 23.45 15.69 -16.10
C ALA A 45 24.22 17.01 -15.98
N GLN A 46 23.67 18.11 -16.47
CA GLN A 46 24.28 19.44 -16.38
C GLN A 46 24.37 19.90 -14.92
N HIS A 47 23.33 19.70 -14.10
CA HIS A 47 23.36 20.05 -12.69
C HIS A 47 24.35 19.22 -11.87
N VAL A 48 24.45 17.91 -12.16
CA VAL A 48 25.46 17.04 -11.55
C VAL A 48 26.86 17.48 -11.97
N TYR A 49 27.08 17.82 -13.24
CA TYR A 49 28.35 18.34 -13.74
C TYR A 49 28.72 19.68 -13.10
N SER A 50 27.78 20.61 -12.99
CA SER A 50 28.00 21.89 -12.30
C SER A 50 28.31 21.70 -10.81
N LEU A 51 27.66 20.75 -10.13
CA LEU A 51 27.98 20.44 -8.74
C LEU A 51 29.41 19.87 -8.61
N ALA A 52 29.80 19.00 -9.54
CA ALA A 52 31.15 18.45 -9.61
C ALA A 52 32.20 19.53 -9.91
N GLU A 53 31.93 20.45 -10.85
CA GLU A 53 32.79 21.60 -11.14
C GLU A 53 32.91 22.57 -9.98
N ILE A 54 31.81 22.87 -9.27
CA ILE A 54 31.86 23.69 -8.05
C ILE A 54 32.70 22.99 -6.98
N GLY A 55 32.55 21.66 -6.83
CA GLY A 55 33.40 20.84 -5.96
C GLY A 55 34.88 20.90 -6.34
N HIS A 56 35.20 20.82 -7.64
CA HIS A 56 36.58 20.94 -8.12
C HIS A 56 37.14 22.37 -8.04
N GLY A 57 36.32 23.38 -8.29
CA GLY A 57 36.73 24.80 -8.27
C GLY A 57 36.90 25.36 -6.86
N LEU A 58 36.19 24.81 -5.87
CA LEU A 58 36.38 25.13 -4.44
C LEU A 58 37.60 24.44 -3.84
N ILE A 59 38.20 23.49 -4.56
CA ILE A 59 39.26 22.63 -4.07
C ILE A 59 40.44 22.71 -5.03
N ASP A 60 41.24 23.77 -4.92
CA ASP A 60 42.67 23.64 -5.26
C ASP A 60 43.31 22.84 -4.12
N PRO A 61 43.71 21.58 -4.33
CA PRO A 61 44.21 20.73 -3.27
C PRO A 61 45.46 21.31 -2.62
N ALA A 62 46.28 22.05 -3.38
CA ALA A 62 47.49 22.69 -2.88
C ALA A 62 47.16 23.95 -2.07
N ALA A 63 46.25 24.80 -2.56
CA ALA A 63 45.82 25.99 -1.82
C ALA A 63 45.06 25.63 -0.53
N LEU A 64 44.17 24.63 -0.58
CA LEU A 64 43.39 24.19 0.58
C LEU A 64 44.29 23.46 1.60
N ALA A 65 45.26 22.65 1.15
CA ALA A 65 46.27 22.07 2.05
C ALA A 65 47.18 23.16 2.65
N ALA A 66 47.55 24.20 1.90
CA ALA A 66 48.32 25.31 2.43
C ALA A 66 47.52 26.14 3.45
N GLU A 67 46.25 26.45 3.17
CA GLU A 67 45.37 27.25 4.03
C GLU A 67 44.96 26.50 5.29
N THR A 68 44.68 25.19 5.18
CA THR A 68 44.38 24.32 6.32
C THR A 68 45.63 23.80 7.02
N ARG A 69 46.84 24.17 6.57
CA ARG A 69 48.13 23.66 7.08
C ARG A 69 48.21 22.13 7.09
N GLY A 70 47.61 21.48 6.10
CA GLY A 70 47.54 20.01 5.97
C GLY A 70 46.59 19.33 6.96
N ILE A 71 45.76 20.07 7.69
CA ILE A 71 44.80 19.52 8.65
C ILE A 71 43.63 18.81 7.92
N VAL A 72 43.29 19.26 6.71
CA VAL A 72 42.22 18.67 5.91
C VAL A 72 42.82 17.83 4.79
N ASP A 73 42.58 16.52 4.84
CA ASP A 73 42.87 15.62 3.74
C ASP A 73 41.85 15.88 2.62
N VAL A 74 42.30 16.62 1.61
CA VAL A 74 41.50 17.02 0.45
C VAL A 74 40.97 15.83 -0.34
N THR A 75 41.76 14.75 -0.42
CA THR A 75 41.35 13.53 -1.12
C THR A 75 40.23 12.85 -0.36
N ARG A 76 40.33 12.81 0.97
CA ARG A 76 39.26 12.32 1.84
C ARG A 76 38.01 13.19 1.72
N LEU A 77 38.14 14.51 1.71
CA LEU A 77 37.02 15.43 1.55
C LEU A 77 36.28 15.24 0.22
N LEU A 78 37.02 15.15 -0.89
CA LEU A 78 36.46 14.90 -2.22
C LEU A 78 35.72 13.56 -2.28
N LYS A 79 36.31 12.53 -1.67
CA LYS A 79 35.68 11.21 -1.55
C LYS A 79 34.39 11.29 -0.73
N ASP A 80 34.44 11.88 0.46
CA ASP A 80 33.28 12.02 1.36
C ASP A 80 32.14 12.81 0.67
N MET A 81 32.47 13.86 -0.10
CA MET A 81 31.49 14.62 -0.88
C MET A 81 30.87 13.81 -2.01
N THR A 82 31.68 13.01 -2.72
CA THR A 82 31.21 12.15 -3.82
C THR A 82 30.32 11.03 -3.30
N ASP A 83 30.73 10.38 -2.20
CA ASP A 83 29.98 9.33 -1.53
C ASP A 83 28.64 9.90 -1.02
N ALA A 84 28.65 11.07 -0.39
CA ALA A 84 27.44 11.74 0.08
C ALA A 84 26.49 12.13 -1.05
N CYS A 85 27.00 12.63 -2.19
CA CYS A 85 26.17 12.96 -3.35
C CYS A 85 25.55 11.71 -3.97
N THR A 86 26.36 10.65 -4.14
CA THR A 86 25.90 9.37 -4.70
C THR A 86 24.82 8.76 -3.82
N GLN A 87 25.06 8.65 -2.51
CA GLN A 87 24.08 8.14 -1.55
C GLN A 87 22.78 8.96 -1.59
N ARG A 88 22.89 10.29 -1.70
CA ARG A 88 21.72 11.15 -1.76
C ARG A 88 20.89 10.95 -3.01
N ILE A 89 21.51 10.77 -4.18
CA ILE A 89 20.82 10.48 -5.43
C ILE A 89 20.09 9.14 -5.32
N LEU A 90 20.77 8.10 -4.82
CA LEU A 90 20.18 6.78 -4.62
C LEU A 90 18.98 6.82 -3.67
N ASN A 91 19.11 7.51 -2.52
CA ASN A 91 18.00 7.68 -1.58
C ASN A 91 16.83 8.45 -2.22
N THR A 92 17.10 9.48 -3.03
CA THR A 92 16.04 10.26 -3.71
C THR A 92 15.31 9.39 -4.73
N TYR A 93 16.02 8.53 -5.44
CA TYR A 93 15.42 7.57 -6.36
C TYR A 93 14.57 6.53 -5.60
N ASP A 94 15.09 6.00 -4.49
CA ASP A 94 14.37 5.04 -3.65
C ASP A 94 13.07 5.64 -3.08
N ASP A 95 13.16 6.86 -2.52
CA ASP A 95 12.01 7.64 -2.05
C ASP A 95 10.96 7.80 -3.16
N SER A 96 11.41 7.97 -4.41
CA SER A 96 10.51 8.16 -5.55
C SER A 96 9.72 6.92 -5.93
N GLU A 97 10.34 5.75 -5.90
CA GLU A 97 9.67 4.47 -6.16
C GLU A 97 8.66 4.15 -5.05
N ILE A 98 8.99 4.51 -3.80
CA ILE A 98 8.05 4.47 -2.68
C ILE A 98 6.86 5.42 -2.93
N GLN A 99 7.12 6.68 -3.30
CA GLN A 99 6.05 7.66 -3.57
C GLN A 99 5.14 7.22 -4.72
N LYS A 100 5.69 6.64 -5.80
CA LYS A 100 4.93 6.10 -6.92
C LYS A 100 3.93 5.05 -6.45
N SER A 101 4.38 4.10 -5.64
CA SER A 101 3.52 3.06 -5.06
C SER A 101 2.44 3.64 -4.14
N LEU A 102 2.78 4.65 -3.32
CA LEU A 102 1.83 5.34 -2.44
C LEU A 102 0.72 6.06 -3.20
N VAL A 103 1.08 6.79 -4.26
CA VAL A 103 0.12 7.53 -5.08
C VAL A 103 -0.90 6.57 -5.69
N VAL A 104 -0.43 5.46 -6.26
CA VAL A 104 -1.32 4.45 -6.85
C VAL A 104 -2.21 3.80 -5.79
N ALA A 105 -1.64 3.42 -4.63
CA ALA A 105 -2.41 2.83 -3.54
C ALA A 105 -3.53 3.75 -3.03
N ARG A 106 -3.25 5.04 -2.84
CA ARG A 106 -4.26 6.03 -2.42
C ARG A 106 -5.32 6.26 -3.49
N ALA A 107 -4.92 6.38 -4.76
CA ALA A 107 -5.83 6.52 -5.88
C ALA A 107 -6.81 5.34 -5.95
N LEU A 108 -6.33 4.12 -5.73
CA LEU A 108 -7.16 2.91 -5.69
C LEU A 108 -8.16 2.88 -4.52
N VAL A 109 -7.80 3.43 -3.35
CA VAL A 109 -8.73 3.59 -2.23
C VAL A 109 -9.87 4.53 -2.60
N ASP A 110 -9.55 5.67 -3.21
CA ASP A 110 -10.56 6.64 -3.65
C ASP A 110 -11.42 6.10 -4.79
N GLN A 111 -10.81 5.35 -5.72
CA GLN A 111 -11.53 4.63 -6.77
C GLN A 111 -12.51 3.60 -6.21
N SER A 112 -12.13 2.89 -5.14
CA SER A 112 -13.00 1.93 -4.46
C SER A 112 -14.22 2.62 -3.82
N LYS A 113 -14.05 3.82 -3.27
CA LYS A 113 -15.15 4.65 -2.76
C LYS A 113 -16.06 5.13 -3.88
N LEU A 114 -15.48 5.60 -4.99
CA LEU A 114 -16.23 6.06 -6.16
C LEU A 114 -17.12 4.95 -6.73
N ILE A 115 -16.57 3.76 -6.96
CA ILE A 115 -17.34 2.59 -7.42
C ILE A 115 -18.46 2.26 -6.43
N THR A 116 -18.18 2.31 -5.13
CA THR A 116 -19.20 2.08 -4.09
C THR A 116 -20.34 3.09 -4.16
N THR A 117 -20.04 4.36 -4.42
CA THR A 117 -21.03 5.43 -4.61
C THR A 117 -21.86 5.20 -5.88
N ILE A 118 -21.22 4.85 -7.01
CA ILE A 118 -21.92 4.52 -8.26
C ILE A 118 -22.89 3.34 -8.06
N LEU A 119 -22.46 2.30 -7.33
CA LEU A 119 -23.31 1.16 -6.98
C LEU A 119 -24.48 1.49 -6.03
N GLY A 120 -24.49 2.68 -5.43
CA GLY A 120 -25.62 3.19 -4.66
C GLY A 120 -26.58 4.06 -5.48
N SER A 121 -26.27 4.32 -6.74
CA SER A 121 -27.09 5.14 -7.65
C SER A 121 -28.07 4.29 -8.48
N ASP A 122 -28.86 4.95 -9.32
CA ASP A 122 -29.79 4.29 -10.24
C ASP A 122 -29.02 3.58 -11.37
N LEU A 123 -28.78 2.29 -11.15
CA LEU A 123 -28.01 1.45 -12.06
C LEU A 123 -28.84 0.99 -13.29
N ASP A 124 -30.11 1.39 -13.43
CA ASP A 124 -30.89 1.16 -14.66
C ASP A 124 -30.55 2.20 -15.75
N SER A 125 -29.83 3.27 -15.38
CA SER A 125 -29.41 4.34 -16.28
C SER A 125 -28.17 3.93 -17.11
N PRO A 126 -28.24 3.88 -18.47
CA PRO A 126 -27.10 3.48 -19.30
C PRO A 126 -25.80 4.30 -19.09
N PRO A 127 -25.86 5.64 -18.89
CA PRO A 127 -24.68 6.42 -18.51
C PRO A 127 -24.01 5.96 -17.21
N VAL A 128 -24.79 5.55 -16.21
CA VAL A 128 -24.27 5.08 -14.92
C VAL A 128 -23.56 3.75 -15.09
N ILE A 129 -24.15 2.80 -15.84
CA ILE A 129 -23.52 1.51 -16.16
C ILE A 129 -22.21 1.74 -16.90
N LYS A 130 -22.19 2.63 -17.91
CA LYS A 130 -20.97 2.96 -18.64
C LYS A 130 -19.89 3.50 -17.69
N SER A 131 -20.25 4.46 -16.85
CA SER A 131 -19.34 5.01 -15.83
C SER A 131 -18.80 3.92 -14.90
N LEU A 132 -19.65 3.00 -14.44
CA LEU A 132 -19.23 1.88 -13.60
C LEU A 132 -18.21 0.98 -14.30
N LEU A 133 -18.45 0.64 -15.57
CA LEU A 133 -17.55 -0.18 -16.38
C LEU A 133 -16.20 0.49 -16.65
N ASP A 134 -16.21 1.78 -16.97
CA ASP A 134 -14.99 2.57 -17.18
C ASP A 134 -14.16 2.62 -15.89
N ASN A 135 -14.82 2.91 -14.76
CA ASN A 135 -14.17 2.93 -13.45
C ASN A 135 -13.66 1.55 -13.00
N ALA A 136 -14.38 0.47 -13.32
CA ALA A 136 -13.95 -0.90 -13.04
C ALA A 136 -12.71 -1.31 -13.87
N ARG A 137 -12.62 -0.83 -15.12
CA ARG A 137 -11.44 -1.06 -15.97
C ARG A 137 -10.22 -0.35 -15.40
N THR A 138 -10.35 0.95 -15.08
CA THR A 138 -9.26 1.73 -14.45
C THR A 138 -8.83 1.10 -13.13
N PHE A 139 -9.78 0.70 -12.30
CA PHE A 139 -9.52 -0.03 -11.06
C PHE A 139 -8.67 -1.29 -11.32
N ALA A 140 -9.09 -2.16 -12.24
CA ALA A 140 -8.35 -3.39 -12.53
C ALA A 140 -6.92 -3.12 -13.01
N GLN A 141 -6.73 -2.16 -13.92
CA GLN A 141 -5.42 -1.78 -14.45
C GLN A 141 -4.51 -1.26 -13.33
N GLN A 142 -5.02 -0.36 -12.48
CA GLN A 142 -4.26 0.20 -11.37
C GLN A 142 -3.95 -0.84 -10.29
N SER A 143 -4.85 -1.78 -10.00
CA SER A 143 -4.61 -2.87 -9.04
C SER A 143 -3.45 -3.76 -9.52
N VAL A 144 -3.45 -4.14 -10.80
CA VAL A 144 -2.34 -4.91 -11.39
C VAL A 144 -1.05 -4.11 -11.33
N PHE A 145 -1.07 -2.83 -11.69
CA PHE A 145 0.11 -1.98 -11.65
C PHE A 145 0.69 -1.86 -10.23
N LEU A 146 -0.14 -1.59 -9.22
CA LEU A 146 0.30 -1.55 -7.82
C LEU A 146 0.88 -2.89 -7.37
N PHE A 147 0.25 -4.01 -7.74
CA PHE A 147 0.75 -5.33 -7.42
C PHE A 147 2.18 -5.53 -7.96
N HIS A 148 2.44 -5.12 -9.20
CA HIS A 148 3.78 -5.21 -9.80
C HIS A 148 4.82 -4.35 -9.05
N LEU A 149 4.48 -3.09 -8.74
CA LEU A 149 5.38 -2.20 -7.98
C LEU A 149 5.73 -2.80 -6.61
N VAL A 150 4.73 -3.27 -5.87
CA VAL A 150 4.94 -3.87 -4.54
C VAL A 150 5.71 -5.18 -4.64
N HIS A 151 5.40 -6.03 -5.61
CA HIS A 151 6.09 -7.30 -5.80
C HIS A 151 7.56 -7.12 -6.16
N ALA A 152 7.90 -6.10 -6.97
CA ALA A 152 9.28 -5.74 -7.26
C ALA A 152 10.02 -5.23 -6.01
N ARG A 153 9.32 -4.46 -5.16
CA ARG A 153 9.90 -3.86 -3.95
C ARG A 153 10.19 -4.86 -2.82
N ILE A 154 9.33 -5.85 -2.62
CA ILE A 154 9.46 -6.82 -1.51
C ILE A 154 10.86 -7.44 -1.37
N PRO A 155 11.50 -8.00 -2.42
CA PRO A 155 12.84 -8.59 -2.29
C PRO A 155 13.96 -7.59 -1.99
N GLU A 156 13.76 -6.29 -2.24
CA GLU A 156 14.76 -5.25 -1.99
C GLU A 156 14.81 -4.83 -0.50
N LEU A 157 13.72 -5.06 0.23
CA LEU A 157 13.62 -4.63 1.62
C LEU A 157 14.50 -5.49 2.52
N LEU A 158 15.24 -4.87 3.44
CA LEU A 158 16.12 -5.60 4.34
C LEU A 158 15.40 -6.21 5.56
N SER A 159 14.19 -5.73 5.89
CA SER A 159 13.43 -6.13 7.08
C SER A 159 12.42 -7.25 6.76
N PRO A 160 12.63 -8.50 7.22
CA PRO A 160 11.72 -9.62 6.95
C PRO A 160 10.27 -9.42 7.48
N PRO A 161 10.03 -8.77 8.62
CA PRO A 161 8.68 -8.37 9.03
C PRO A 161 7.95 -7.52 7.97
N ILE A 162 8.62 -6.51 7.42
CA ILE A 162 8.02 -5.63 6.42
C ILE A 162 7.73 -6.39 5.12
N GLN A 163 8.67 -7.25 4.69
CA GLN A 163 8.46 -8.13 3.53
C GLN A 163 7.21 -9.00 3.69
N ARG A 164 7.02 -9.63 4.87
CA ARG A 164 5.85 -10.48 5.14
C ARG A 164 4.55 -9.70 5.15
N ALA A 165 4.52 -8.54 5.78
CA ALA A 165 3.35 -7.66 5.81
C ALA A 165 2.96 -7.21 4.40
N LEU A 166 3.93 -6.73 3.60
CA LEU A 166 3.68 -6.32 2.21
C LEU A 166 3.26 -7.49 1.33
N THR A 167 3.85 -8.68 1.50
CA THR A 167 3.43 -9.89 0.80
C THR A 167 1.98 -10.25 1.14
N HIS A 168 1.59 -10.16 2.41
CA HIS A 168 0.23 -10.41 2.85
C HIS A 168 -0.77 -9.44 2.19
N HIS A 169 -0.52 -8.13 2.26
CA HIS A 169 -1.40 -7.13 1.66
C HIS A 169 -1.41 -7.20 0.12
N SER A 170 -0.28 -7.48 -0.52
CA SER A 170 -0.20 -7.66 -1.96
C SER A 170 -1.04 -8.86 -2.43
N ASN A 171 -0.98 -9.98 -1.72
CA ASN A 171 -1.81 -11.15 -2.01
C ASN A 171 -3.31 -10.87 -1.74
N ALA A 172 -3.64 -10.06 -0.73
CA ALA A 172 -5.01 -9.65 -0.46
C ALA A 172 -5.54 -8.69 -1.54
N LEU A 173 -4.70 -7.77 -2.03
CA LEU A 173 -4.97 -6.86 -3.14
C LEU A 173 -5.37 -7.65 -4.39
N ASP A 174 -4.54 -8.61 -4.80
CA ASP A 174 -4.77 -9.44 -5.99
C ASP A 174 -6.10 -10.20 -5.90
N ARG A 175 -6.32 -10.94 -4.81
CA ARG A 175 -7.57 -11.69 -4.59
C ARG A 175 -8.80 -10.78 -4.59
N ALA A 176 -8.72 -9.64 -3.91
CA ALA A 176 -9.84 -8.71 -3.82
C ALA A 176 -10.12 -8.01 -5.16
N ALA A 177 -9.09 -7.72 -5.96
CA ALA A 177 -9.25 -7.16 -7.29
C ALA A 177 -9.98 -8.14 -8.22
N VAL A 178 -9.50 -9.39 -8.31
CA VAL A 178 -10.16 -10.45 -9.10
C VAL A 178 -11.60 -10.69 -8.61
N GLY A 179 -11.80 -10.77 -7.29
CA GLY A 179 -13.11 -10.95 -6.68
C GLY A 179 -14.08 -9.80 -6.98
N THR A 180 -13.60 -8.56 -6.95
CA THR A 180 -14.40 -7.37 -7.30
C THR A 180 -14.86 -7.41 -8.75
N ILE A 181 -13.94 -7.71 -9.69
CA ILE A 181 -14.28 -7.76 -11.12
C ILE A 181 -15.25 -8.90 -11.43
N ALA A 182 -15.06 -10.08 -10.81
CA ALA A 182 -16.00 -11.18 -10.95
C ALA A 182 -17.39 -10.81 -10.41
N ALA A 183 -17.45 -10.24 -9.19
CA ALA A 183 -18.71 -9.81 -8.58
C ALA A 183 -19.43 -8.72 -9.39
N LEU A 184 -18.68 -7.77 -9.98
CA LEU A 184 -19.22 -6.76 -10.89
C LEU A 184 -19.82 -7.38 -12.15
N LYS A 185 -19.12 -8.36 -12.75
CA LYS A 185 -19.67 -9.11 -13.89
C LYS A 185 -20.98 -9.78 -13.51
N TYR A 186 -21.06 -10.47 -12.38
CA TYR A 186 -22.30 -11.11 -11.92
C TYR A 186 -23.42 -10.10 -11.57
N ALA A 187 -23.08 -8.94 -11.02
CA ALA A 187 -24.04 -7.88 -10.76
C ALA A 187 -24.65 -7.33 -12.05
N LEU A 188 -23.91 -7.38 -13.16
CA LEU A 188 -24.31 -6.87 -14.47
C LEU A 188 -24.81 -7.95 -15.44
N ALA A 189 -24.56 -9.24 -15.18
CA ALA A 189 -24.81 -10.35 -16.11
C ALA A 189 -26.26 -10.89 -16.12
N GLY A 190 -27.18 -10.34 -15.33
CA GLY A 190 -28.55 -10.86 -15.17
C GLY A 190 -29.64 -9.89 -15.62
N SER A 191 -30.35 -10.25 -16.69
CA SER A 191 -31.76 -9.93 -16.99
C SER A 191 -32.38 -8.69 -16.30
N HIS A 192 -32.19 -7.48 -16.83
CA HIS A 192 -32.93 -6.24 -16.48
C HIS A 192 -33.09 -5.87 -14.98
N GLN A 193 -32.53 -6.63 -14.04
CA GLN A 193 -32.70 -6.45 -12.61
C GLN A 193 -31.39 -6.81 -11.91
N ILE A 194 -30.78 -5.78 -11.36
CA ILE A 194 -29.56 -5.91 -10.58
C ILE A 194 -29.89 -6.60 -9.27
N VAL A 195 -29.24 -7.73 -9.02
CA VAL A 195 -29.45 -8.51 -7.80
C VAL A 195 -28.77 -7.81 -6.63
N PRO A 196 -29.51 -7.33 -5.60
CA PRO A 196 -28.92 -6.56 -4.49
C PRO A 196 -27.81 -7.32 -3.75
N ALA A 197 -27.94 -8.64 -3.64
CA ALA A 197 -26.92 -9.50 -3.02
C ALA A 197 -25.56 -9.44 -3.74
N ASN A 198 -25.57 -9.30 -5.08
CA ASN A 198 -24.33 -9.19 -5.87
C ASN A 198 -23.68 -7.82 -5.67
N VAL A 199 -24.47 -6.75 -5.55
CA VAL A 199 -23.96 -5.40 -5.23
C VAL A 199 -23.31 -5.39 -3.85
N ASP A 200 -23.93 -6.03 -2.85
CA ASP A 200 -23.34 -6.15 -1.52
C ASP A 200 -22.03 -6.95 -1.52
N LEU A 201 -21.93 -7.98 -2.37
CA LEU A 201 -20.69 -8.72 -2.55
C LEU A 201 -19.58 -7.83 -3.13
N VAL A 202 -19.89 -7.02 -4.16
CA VAL A 202 -18.94 -6.06 -4.73
C VAL A 202 -18.46 -5.08 -3.66
N LYS A 203 -19.37 -4.49 -2.87
CA LYS A 203 -19.03 -3.55 -1.79
C LYS A 203 -18.11 -4.18 -0.73
N ARG A 204 -18.32 -5.45 -0.40
CA ARG A 204 -17.44 -6.19 0.52
C ARG A 204 -16.04 -6.36 -0.07
N GLN A 205 -15.94 -6.75 -1.34
CA GLN A 205 -14.64 -6.94 -2.00
C GLN A 205 -13.88 -5.61 -2.14
N LEU A 206 -14.56 -4.52 -2.50
CA LEU A 206 -13.97 -3.17 -2.54
C LEU A 206 -13.44 -2.73 -1.17
N LYS A 207 -14.13 -3.09 -0.08
CA LYS A 207 -13.65 -2.80 1.28
C LYS A 207 -12.39 -3.59 1.65
N VAL A 208 -12.30 -4.86 1.25
CA VAL A 208 -11.09 -5.67 1.45
C VAL A 208 -9.94 -5.09 0.62
N HIS A 209 -10.22 -4.74 -0.64
CA HIS A 209 -9.25 -4.11 -1.54
C HIS A 209 -8.70 -2.79 -0.98
N ALA A 210 -9.58 -1.90 -0.51
CA ALA A 210 -9.18 -0.62 0.09
C ALA A 210 -8.27 -0.83 1.32
N ARG A 211 -8.58 -1.79 2.19
CA ARG A 211 -7.73 -2.15 3.33
C ARG A 211 -6.36 -2.68 2.91
N ALA A 212 -6.30 -3.50 1.86
CA ALA A 212 -5.03 -3.99 1.33
C ALA A 212 -4.17 -2.82 0.81
N CYS A 213 -4.78 -1.86 0.09
CA CYS A 213 -4.09 -0.66 -0.37
C CYS A 213 -3.61 0.22 0.79
N GLU A 214 -4.43 0.42 1.84
CA GLU A 214 -4.05 1.16 3.05
C GLU A 214 -2.89 0.48 3.78
N GLY A 215 -2.92 -0.85 3.90
CA GLY A 215 -1.81 -1.64 4.46
C GLY A 215 -0.53 -1.46 3.65
N ILE A 216 -0.58 -1.63 2.33
CA ILE A 216 0.57 -1.37 1.45
C ILE A 216 1.13 0.04 1.70
N ALA A 217 0.26 1.06 1.71
CA ALA A 217 0.69 2.43 1.90
C ALA A 217 1.31 2.70 3.29
N GLN A 218 0.89 1.96 4.30
CA GLN A 218 1.45 2.05 5.65
C GLN A 218 2.83 1.38 5.76
N TYR A 219 3.03 0.23 5.11
CA TYR A 219 4.24 -0.58 5.29
C TYR A 219 5.36 -0.22 4.30
N ILE A 220 5.04 0.29 3.11
CA ILE A 220 6.04 0.59 2.07
C ILE A 220 6.97 1.76 2.42
N VAL A 221 6.59 2.60 3.39
CA VAL A 221 7.36 3.78 3.86
C VAL A 221 8.19 3.51 5.12
N LYS A 222 8.12 2.30 5.67
CA LYS A 222 8.80 1.99 6.93
C LYS A 222 10.20 1.45 6.65
N ASP A 223 11.18 2.02 7.33
CA ASP A 223 12.56 1.49 7.34
C ASP A 223 12.72 0.39 8.39
N ASP A 224 11.92 0.44 9.45
CA ASP A 224 11.92 -0.56 10.51
C ASP A 224 10.52 -0.75 11.12
N MET A 225 10.28 -1.92 11.69
CA MET A 225 9.04 -2.28 12.36
C MET A 225 9.26 -2.25 13.87
N PRO A 226 8.50 -1.44 14.64
CA PRO A 226 8.59 -1.50 16.10
C PRO A 226 8.21 -2.91 16.56
N GLU A 227 8.96 -3.49 17.51
CA GLU A 227 8.84 -4.90 17.96
C GLU A 227 7.39 -5.31 18.35
N GLY A 228 6.52 -4.36 18.69
CA GLY A 228 5.11 -4.60 18.96
C GLY A 228 4.21 -4.86 17.75
N ALA A 229 4.62 -4.48 16.54
CA ALA A 229 3.79 -4.54 15.33
C ALA A 229 3.59 -5.96 14.78
N LEU A 230 4.46 -6.90 15.12
CA LEU A 230 4.33 -8.33 14.77
C LEU A 230 3.05 -8.97 15.37
N VAL A 231 2.56 -8.44 16.49
CA VAL A 231 1.36 -8.98 17.15
C VAL A 231 0.08 -8.49 16.47
N ASP A 232 0.08 -7.27 15.95
CA ASP A 232 -1.03 -6.77 15.13
C ASP A 232 -1.08 -7.50 13.78
N GLU A 233 0.06 -7.82 13.19
CA GLU A 233 0.17 -8.63 11.95
C GLU A 233 -0.37 -10.05 12.13
N ALA A 234 -0.02 -10.74 13.22
CA ALA A 234 -0.55 -12.07 13.51
C ALA A 234 -2.08 -12.06 13.70
N ARG A 235 -2.60 -11.01 14.34
CA ARG A 235 -4.03 -10.82 14.54
C ARG A 235 -4.77 -10.52 13.23
N GLU A 236 -4.16 -9.71 12.36
CA GLU A 236 -4.72 -9.36 11.06
C GLU A 236 -4.67 -10.55 10.09
N GLN A 237 -3.58 -11.34 10.09
CA GLN A 237 -3.50 -12.61 9.37
C GLN A 237 -4.57 -13.60 9.81
N ALA A 238 -4.78 -13.77 11.12
CA ALA A 238 -5.83 -14.66 11.64
C ALA A 238 -7.23 -14.18 11.22
N ALA A 239 -7.48 -12.88 11.23
CA ALA A 239 -8.73 -12.31 10.76
C ALA A 239 -8.93 -12.49 9.25
N GLY A 240 -7.86 -12.33 8.45
CA GLY A 240 -7.87 -12.56 7.01
C GLY A 240 -8.14 -14.01 6.64
N LEU A 241 -7.48 -14.95 7.31
CA LEU A 241 -7.71 -16.40 7.14
C LEU A 241 -9.14 -16.78 7.53
N ALA A 242 -9.67 -16.24 8.62
CA ALA A 242 -11.05 -16.47 9.02
C ALA A 242 -12.06 -15.91 8.00
N ALA A 243 -11.82 -14.70 7.47
CA ALA A 243 -12.67 -14.11 6.44
C ALA A 243 -12.62 -14.89 5.12
N GLN A 244 -11.45 -15.41 4.74
CA GLN A 244 -11.28 -16.24 3.56
C GLN A 244 -11.96 -17.60 3.71
N ALA A 245 -11.80 -18.26 4.85
CA ALA A 245 -12.54 -19.48 5.16
C ALA A 245 -14.07 -19.26 5.10
N LEU A 246 -14.56 -18.11 5.59
CA LEU A 246 -15.98 -17.74 5.48
C LEU A 246 -16.45 -17.49 4.04
N SER A 247 -15.58 -16.94 3.19
CA SER A 247 -15.86 -16.76 1.77
C SER A 247 -15.89 -18.10 1.02
N ASP A 248 -15.01 -19.02 1.38
CA ASP A 248 -14.90 -20.35 0.78
C ASP A 248 -16.06 -21.26 1.21
N ILE A 249 -16.59 -21.09 2.42
CA ILE A 249 -17.85 -21.71 2.88
C ILE A 249 -19.03 -21.33 1.96
N GLY A 250 -19.03 -20.12 1.39
CA GLY A 250 -20.06 -19.69 0.45
C GLY A 250 -19.96 -20.32 -0.95
N ARG A 251 -18.86 -21.03 -1.26
CA ARG A 251 -18.56 -21.61 -2.58
C ARG A 251 -18.56 -23.15 -2.59
N ASN A 252 -18.52 -23.81 -1.45
CA ASN A 252 -18.43 -25.28 -1.33
C ASN A 252 -19.64 -25.89 -0.62
N GLU A 253 -20.06 -27.08 -1.06
CA GLU A 253 -21.20 -27.82 -0.50
C GLU A 253 -20.91 -28.40 0.91
N ASP A 254 -19.64 -28.63 1.27
CA ASP A 254 -19.22 -29.11 2.59
C ASP A 254 -18.87 -27.96 3.56
N ALA A 255 -19.90 -27.22 3.95
CA ALA A 255 -19.80 -26.07 4.86
C ALA A 255 -19.27 -26.42 6.28
N THR A 256 -19.31 -27.69 6.67
CA THR A 256 -18.92 -28.17 8.02
C THR A 256 -17.41 -28.23 8.22
N GLU A 257 -16.64 -28.77 7.28
CA GLU A 257 -15.18 -28.91 7.42
C GLU A 257 -14.48 -27.53 7.44
N LEU A 258 -14.95 -26.61 6.60
CA LEU A 258 -14.42 -25.25 6.54
C LEU A 258 -14.81 -24.42 7.77
N LYS A 259 -15.97 -24.69 8.37
CA LYS A 259 -16.40 -24.06 9.63
C LYS A 259 -15.51 -24.48 10.80
N ASP A 260 -15.10 -25.74 10.85
CA ASP A 260 -14.18 -26.23 11.87
C ASP A 260 -12.76 -25.65 11.67
N LYS A 261 -12.29 -25.52 10.43
CA LYS A 261 -11.02 -24.81 10.14
C LYS A 261 -11.06 -23.34 10.58
N ALA A 262 -12.14 -22.61 10.28
CA ALA A 262 -12.32 -21.22 10.70
C ALA A 262 -12.35 -21.09 12.23
N LYS A 263 -13.05 -22.01 12.91
CA LYS A 263 -13.12 -22.05 14.38
C LYS A 263 -11.74 -22.28 15.00
N ASN A 264 -10.95 -23.21 14.46
CA ASN A 264 -9.61 -23.52 14.96
C ASN A 264 -8.64 -22.34 14.81
N VAL A 265 -8.72 -21.59 13.69
CA VAL A 265 -7.91 -20.37 13.49
C VAL A 265 -8.28 -19.28 14.50
N VAL A 266 -9.58 -19.11 14.80
CA VAL A 266 -10.05 -18.13 15.79
C VAL A 266 -9.62 -18.52 17.21
N GLU A 267 -9.68 -19.80 17.58
CA GLU A 267 -9.22 -20.27 18.88
C GLU A 267 -7.70 -20.11 19.05
N ALA A 268 -6.90 -20.46 18.03
CA ALA A 268 -5.45 -20.25 18.05
C ALA A 268 -5.07 -18.76 18.22
N ALA A 269 -5.82 -17.85 17.57
CA ALA A 269 -5.63 -16.41 17.74
C ALA A 269 -5.99 -15.92 19.15
N LYS A 270 -6.99 -16.52 19.81
CA LYS A 270 -7.32 -16.21 21.20
C LYS A 270 -6.24 -16.67 22.17
N GLU A 271 -5.68 -17.87 21.97
CA GLU A 271 -4.59 -18.41 22.78
C GLU A 271 -3.33 -17.54 22.72
N LEU A 272 -3.00 -17.02 21.54
CA LEU A 272 -1.93 -16.04 21.35
C LEU A 272 -2.17 -14.73 22.11
N THR A 273 -3.43 -14.29 22.23
CA THR A 273 -3.77 -13.09 23.02
C THR A 273 -3.77 -13.32 24.53
N THR A 274 -4.21 -14.49 25.02
CA THR A 274 -4.18 -14.82 26.45
C THR A 274 -2.77 -15.08 26.97
N ALA A 275 -1.88 -15.66 26.16
CA ALA A 275 -0.46 -15.80 26.48
C ALA A 275 0.28 -14.45 26.63
N LYS A 276 -0.23 -13.37 26.03
CA LYS A 276 0.30 -12.01 26.18
C LYS A 276 -0.29 -11.26 27.38
N ALA A 277 -1.53 -11.56 27.76
CA ALA A 277 -2.16 -10.99 28.96
C ALA A 277 -1.47 -11.46 30.26
N SER A 278 -0.88 -12.67 30.27
CA SER A 278 -0.09 -13.17 31.41
C SER A 278 1.30 -12.54 31.52
N THR A 279 1.80 -11.91 30.46
CA THR A 279 3.14 -11.27 30.43
C THR A 279 3.11 -9.76 30.58
N ASN A 280 1.94 -9.10 30.39
CA ASN A 280 1.79 -7.66 30.65
C ASN A 280 0.32 -7.28 30.99
N PRO A 281 -0.08 -7.26 32.27
CA PRO A 281 -1.48 -7.16 32.70
C PRO A 281 -2.13 -5.79 32.42
N ASP A 282 -1.35 -4.71 32.32
CA ASP A 282 -1.88 -3.36 32.10
C ASP A 282 -2.41 -3.13 30.67
N ALA A 283 -1.97 -3.95 29.70
CA ALA A 283 -2.48 -3.93 28.32
C ALA A 283 -3.82 -4.70 28.16
N ALA A 284 -4.15 -5.59 29.09
CA ALA A 284 -5.33 -6.46 29.02
C ALA A 284 -6.64 -5.69 29.28
N ALA A 285 -6.65 -4.76 30.25
CA ALA A 285 -7.83 -3.98 30.61
C ALA A 285 -8.35 -3.09 29.46
N SER A 286 -7.45 -2.61 28.59
CA SER A 286 -7.79 -1.76 27.43
C SER A 286 -8.32 -2.56 26.23
N SER A 287 -7.91 -3.82 26.10
CA SER A 287 -8.27 -4.70 24.98
C SER A 287 -9.59 -5.45 25.20
N GLU A 288 -9.91 -5.83 26.44
CA GLU A 288 -11.17 -6.45 26.83
C GLU A 288 -12.36 -5.48 26.65
N ALA A 289 -12.17 -4.19 26.95
CA ALA A 289 -13.16 -3.13 26.72
C ALA A 289 -13.45 -2.89 25.21
N LYS A 290 -12.51 -3.19 24.31
CA LYS A 290 -12.71 -3.09 22.85
C LYS A 290 -13.39 -4.33 22.25
N LEU A 291 -13.18 -5.51 22.83
CA LEU A 291 -13.80 -6.77 22.39
C LEU A 291 -15.31 -6.85 22.68
N GLN A 292 -15.77 -6.21 23.77
CA GLN A 292 -17.20 -6.16 24.12
C GLN A 292 -18.05 -5.24 23.21
N ARG A 293 -17.42 -4.46 22.31
CA ARG A 293 -18.12 -3.51 21.41
C ARG A 293 -18.24 -3.95 19.93
N LEU A 294 -17.86 -5.17 19.59
CA LEU A 294 -18.10 -5.76 18.25
C LEU A 294 -19.41 -6.59 18.22
N PRO A 295 -20.07 -6.75 17.06
CA PRO A 295 -21.52 -6.89 16.95
C PRO A 295 -22.03 -8.33 17.22
N LEU A 296 -21.88 -8.81 18.46
CA LEU A 296 -22.50 -10.05 18.93
C LEU A 296 -24.03 -9.91 19.14
N GLU A 297 -24.51 -8.70 19.43
CA GLU A 297 -25.94 -8.40 19.58
C GLU A 297 -26.70 -8.53 18.24
N ARG A 298 -26.08 -8.15 17.12
CA ARG A 298 -26.70 -8.23 15.78
C ARG A 298 -26.81 -9.67 15.27
N TRP A 299 -25.95 -10.57 15.74
CA TRP A 299 -25.96 -12.00 15.36
C TRP A 299 -27.01 -12.80 16.14
N LYS A 300 -27.29 -12.43 17.40
CA LYS A 300 -28.37 -13.04 18.22
C LYS A 300 -29.78 -12.71 17.71
N LEU A 301 -29.95 -11.58 17.03
CA LEU A 301 -31.23 -11.17 16.42
C LEU A 301 -31.56 -11.92 15.12
N LEU A 302 -30.55 -12.38 14.37
CA LEU A 302 -30.73 -13.09 13.11
C LEU A 302 -30.95 -14.60 13.26
N ASN A 303 -30.67 -15.17 14.44
CA ASN A 303 -30.78 -16.62 14.72
C ASN A 303 -31.92 -16.99 15.68
N ARG A 304 -32.94 -16.13 15.85
CA ARG A 304 -34.16 -16.53 16.57
C ARG A 304 -35.01 -17.44 15.68
N ASN A 305 -35.18 -18.67 16.14
CA ASN A 305 -35.96 -19.74 15.54
C ASN A 305 -37.39 -19.26 15.19
N PRO A 306 -37.88 -19.37 13.94
CA PRO A 306 -39.20 -18.88 13.55
C PRO A 306 -40.38 -19.72 14.10
N SER A 307 -40.13 -20.75 14.90
CA SER A 307 -41.14 -21.67 15.44
C SER A 307 -41.79 -21.23 16.77
N ASN A 308 -41.44 -20.06 17.32
CA ASN A 308 -42.06 -19.53 18.56
C ASN A 308 -42.75 -18.17 18.33
N ARG A 309 -43.74 -18.12 17.43
CA ARG A 309 -44.75 -17.05 17.46
C ARG A 309 -46.06 -17.65 18.01
N PRO A 310 -46.65 -17.09 19.08
CA PRO A 310 -48.03 -17.43 19.41
C PRO A 310 -48.94 -16.93 18.28
N ALA A 311 -50.01 -17.69 18.04
CA ALA A 311 -51.03 -17.41 17.02
C ALA A 311 -51.69 -16.04 17.24
#